data_AF-N9N5K6-F1
#
_entry.id   AF-N9N5K6-F1
#
_cell.length_a   1.000
_cell.length_b   1.000
_cell.length_c   1.000
_cell.angle_alpha   90.00
_cell.angle_beta   90.00
_cell.angle_gamma   90.00
#
_symmetry.space_group_name_H-M   'P 1'
#
loop_
_entity.id
_entity.type
_entity.pdbx_description
1 polymer ?
#
loop_
_entity_poly.entity_id
_entity_poly.type
_entity_poly.pdbx_seq_one_letter_code
_entity_poly.pdbx_strand_id
1 'polypeptide(L)'
;MKQSSLLNNPAFRFTAGAIGTWIVITISLFLALVAYNNKASASAKPAPIPANQFEFVSEFEVMGAHLSPKSSDAMIKLGGFYIPVKFTFDTEPKVEITSLEIGEITDINGHGYNDFTIHQDHKAINAALVAYINKRKVGAI
;
A
#
# COMPACT_ATOMS: atom_id res chain seq x y z
N MET A 1 46.97 -14.72 -61.95
CA MET A 1 46.82 -15.41 -60.64
C MET A 1 45.33 -15.63 -60.40
N LYS A 2 44.88 -16.86 -60.17
CA LYS A 2 43.46 -17.16 -59.85
C LYS A 2 43.23 -16.89 -58.36
N GLN A 3 42.43 -15.87 -58.05
CA GLN A 3 41.96 -15.60 -56.69
C GLN A 3 40.94 -16.68 -56.30
N SER A 4 41.26 -17.52 -55.33
CA SER A 4 40.30 -18.44 -54.74
C SER A 4 39.31 -17.66 -53.87
N SER A 5 38.02 -17.84 -54.12
CA SER A 5 36.96 -17.24 -53.31
C SER A 5 37.08 -17.75 -51.86
N LEU A 6 36.95 -16.84 -50.88
CA LEU A 6 36.98 -17.17 -49.44
C LEU A 6 35.95 -18.24 -49.07
N LEU A 7 34.85 -18.32 -49.83
CA LEU A 7 33.79 -19.32 -49.68
C LEU A 7 34.23 -20.76 -50.03
N ASN A 8 35.34 -20.93 -50.76
CA ASN A 8 35.86 -22.25 -51.14
C ASN A 8 36.88 -22.80 -50.13
N ASN A 9 37.28 -22.01 -49.11
CA ASN A 9 38.19 -22.46 -48.08
C ASN A 9 37.43 -23.30 -47.02
N PRO A 10 37.77 -24.60 -46.84
CA PRO A 10 37.07 -25.45 -45.88
C PRO A 10 37.17 -24.91 -44.44
N ALA A 11 38.31 -24.36 -44.02
CA ALA A 11 38.49 -23.81 -42.68
C ALA A 11 37.56 -22.60 -42.44
N PHE A 12 37.39 -21.74 -43.45
CA PHE A 12 36.46 -20.60 -43.38
C PHE A 12 35.00 -21.05 -43.29
N ARG A 13 34.60 -22.09 -44.03
CA ARG A 13 33.25 -22.67 -43.98
C ARG A 13 32.94 -23.34 -42.65
N PHE A 14 33.91 -24.05 -42.06
CA PHE A 14 33.77 -24.63 -40.72
C PHE A 14 33.63 -23.54 -39.65
N THR A 15 34.46 -22.50 -39.70
CA THR A 15 34.38 -21.38 -38.76
C THR A 15 33.08 -20.58 -38.92
N ALA A 16 32.66 -20.28 -40.15
CA ALA A 16 31.40 -19.60 -40.42
C ALA A 16 30.19 -20.44 -39.98
N GLY A 17 30.22 -21.76 -40.21
CA GLY A 17 29.22 -22.69 -39.73
C GLY A 17 29.16 -22.76 -38.20
N ALA A 18 30.32 -22.85 -37.54
CA ALA A 18 30.41 -22.89 -36.08
C ALA A 18 29.89 -21.59 -35.45
N ILE A 19 30.30 -20.42 -35.95
CA ILE A 19 29.81 -19.11 -35.48
C ILE A 19 28.29 -19.00 -35.70
N GLY A 20 27.80 -19.41 -36.87
CA GLY A 20 26.36 -19.45 -37.16
C GLY A 20 25.60 -20.30 -36.15
N THR A 21 26.09 -21.50 -35.83
CA THR A 21 25.46 -22.38 -34.82
C THR A 21 25.48 -21.78 -33.41
N TRP A 22 26.58 -21.16 -32.99
CA TRP A 22 26.68 -20.49 -31.68
C TRP A 22 25.71 -19.31 -31.55
N ILE A 23 25.52 -18.54 -32.61
CA ILE A 23 24.55 -17.43 -32.63
C ILE A 23 23.12 -17.96 -32.51
N VAL A 24 22.78 -19.03 -33.23
CA VAL A 24 21.43 -19.64 -33.16
C VAL A 24 21.12 -20.19 -31.76
N ILE A 25 22.11 -20.83 -31.12
CA ILE A 25 21.95 -21.37 -29.75
C ILE A 25 21.74 -20.23 -28.74
N THR A 26 22.53 -19.16 -28.81
CA THR A 26 22.42 -18.03 -27.88
C THR A 26 21.10 -17.27 -28.04
N ILE A 27 20.65 -17.05 -29.27
CA ILE A 27 19.33 -16.44 -29.53
C ILE A 27 18.20 -17.33 -29.00
N SER A 28 18.29 -18.65 -29.18
CA SER A 28 17.28 -19.59 -28.69
C SER A 28 17.20 -19.61 -27.16
N LEU A 29 18.34 -19.59 -26.47
CA LEU A 29 18.41 -19.51 -25.00
C LEU A 29 17.85 -18.17 -24.48
N PHE A 30 18.19 -17.06 -25.16
CA PHE A 30 17.69 -15.74 -24.79
C PHE A 30 16.17 -15.63 -24.96
N LEU A 31 15.62 -16.12 -26.08
CA LEU A 31 14.18 -16.17 -26.32
C LEU A 31 13.45 -17.06 -25.30
N ALA A 32 14.04 -18.20 -24.94
CA ALA A 32 13.49 -19.08 -23.91
C ALA A 32 13.46 -18.41 -22.52
N LEU A 33 14.51 -17.67 -22.16
CA LEU A 33 14.57 -16.92 -20.90
C LEU A 33 13.55 -15.77 -20.86
N VAL A 34 13.42 -15.01 -21.96
CA VAL A 34 12.40 -13.95 -22.10
C VAL A 34 10.99 -14.55 -22.00
N ALA A 35 10.73 -15.67 -22.67
CA ALA A 35 9.44 -16.35 -22.59
C ALA A 35 9.16 -16.89 -21.17
N TYR A 36 10.15 -17.45 -20.49
CA TYR A 36 10.02 -17.91 -19.11
C TYR A 36 9.68 -16.76 -18.15
N ASN A 37 10.39 -15.64 -18.25
CA ASN A 37 10.15 -14.46 -17.42
C ASN A 37 8.78 -13.81 -17.74
N ASN A 38 8.36 -13.82 -19.00
CA ASN A 38 7.05 -13.30 -19.41
C ASN A 38 5.88 -14.21 -18.97
N LYS A 39 6.09 -15.52 -18.78
CA LYS A 39 5.06 -16.41 -18.23
C LYS A 39 4.69 -16.10 -16.78
N ALA A 40 5.55 -15.42 -16.03
CA ALA A 40 5.24 -14.94 -14.68
C ALA A 40 4.33 -13.69 -14.65
N SER A 41 4.10 -13.04 -15.79
CA SER A 41 3.33 -11.79 -15.87
C SER A 41 1.96 -11.94 -16.55
N ALA A 42 1.58 -13.16 -16.97
CA ALA A 42 0.37 -13.38 -17.75
C ALA A 42 -0.55 -14.43 -17.09
N SER A 43 -1.00 -14.18 -15.86
CA SER A 43 -2.31 -14.66 -15.40
C SER A 43 -2.68 -14.07 -14.04
N ALA A 44 -3.15 -12.82 -14.06
CA ALA A 44 -4.21 -12.40 -13.15
C ALA A 44 -5.08 -11.40 -13.92
N LYS A 45 -6.08 -11.91 -14.65
CA LYS A 45 -7.23 -11.08 -15.00
C LYS A 45 -7.76 -10.54 -13.67
N PRO A 46 -7.89 -9.22 -13.45
CA PRO A 46 -8.51 -8.73 -12.23
C PRO A 46 -9.90 -9.34 -12.17
N ALA A 47 -10.18 -10.12 -11.14
CA ALA A 47 -11.56 -10.49 -10.86
C ALA A 47 -12.35 -9.17 -10.73
N PRO A 48 -13.56 -9.06 -11.30
CA PRO A 48 -14.42 -7.92 -11.00
C PRO A 48 -14.58 -7.91 -9.49
N ILE A 49 -14.01 -6.90 -8.84
CA ILE A 49 -14.26 -6.62 -7.44
C ILE A 49 -15.76 -6.36 -7.37
N PRO A 50 -16.56 -7.15 -6.61
CA PRO A 50 -17.93 -6.79 -6.36
C PRO A 50 -17.91 -5.40 -5.70
N ALA A 51 -18.53 -4.42 -6.37
CA ALA A 51 -18.53 -3.02 -5.95
C ALA A 51 -19.23 -2.78 -4.59
N ASN A 52 -19.75 -3.84 -3.97
CA ASN A 52 -20.31 -3.82 -2.62
C ASN A 52 -19.63 -4.96 -1.86
N GLN A 53 -18.93 -4.63 -0.77
CA GLN A 53 -18.33 -5.49 0.29
C GLN A 53 -16.83 -5.31 0.54
N PHE A 54 -16.17 -4.29 -0.01
CA PHE A 54 -15.17 -3.61 0.82
C PHE A 54 -15.92 -2.74 1.82
N GLU A 55 -16.57 -3.38 2.79
CA GLU A 55 -16.63 -2.78 4.10
C GLU A 55 -15.18 -2.82 4.56
N PHE A 56 -14.41 -1.77 4.24
CA PHE A 56 -13.33 -1.41 5.13
C PHE A 56 -14.07 -1.22 6.45
N VAL A 57 -14.09 -2.26 7.29
CA VAL A 57 -14.27 -2.10 8.71
C VAL A 57 -13.09 -1.24 9.07
N SER A 58 -13.33 0.04 8.97
CA SER A 58 -12.41 1.07 9.30
C SER A 58 -12.31 0.92 10.81
N GLU A 59 -11.34 0.10 11.22
CA GLU A 59 -11.05 -0.18 12.62
C GLU A 59 -10.45 1.10 13.19
N PHE A 60 -11.29 2.10 13.40
CA PHE A 60 -10.97 3.26 14.21
C PHE A 60 -10.84 2.77 15.64
N GLU A 61 -9.62 2.40 16.01
CA GLU A 61 -9.30 1.96 17.34
C GLU A 61 -8.65 3.11 18.10
N VAL A 62 -9.29 3.54 19.19
CA VAL A 62 -8.65 4.47 20.14
C VAL A 62 -7.64 3.67 20.95
N MET A 63 -6.37 3.79 20.60
CA MET A 63 -5.26 3.07 21.25
C MET A 63 -5.05 3.54 22.69
N GLY A 64 -5.35 4.80 22.96
CA GLY A 64 -5.28 5.40 24.27
C GLY A 64 -5.80 6.83 24.23
N ALA A 65 -6.44 7.25 25.32
CA ALA A 65 -6.89 8.62 25.48
C ALA A 65 -6.61 9.10 26.91
N HIS A 66 -6.07 10.30 27.03
CA HIS A 66 -5.99 11.07 28.25
C HIS A 66 -7.16 12.05 28.27
N LEU A 67 -8.14 11.79 29.14
CA LEU A 67 -9.34 12.62 29.26
C LEU A 67 -9.13 13.69 30.33
N SER A 68 -9.22 14.96 29.95
CA SER A 68 -9.16 16.10 30.85
C SER A 68 -10.23 17.12 30.50
N PRO A 69 -10.83 17.82 31.49
CA PRO A 69 -11.97 18.73 31.26
C PRO A 69 -11.68 19.90 30.32
N LYS A 70 -10.42 20.26 30.13
CA LYS A 70 -10.02 21.44 29.32
C LYS A 70 -9.35 21.09 27.99
N SER A 71 -8.67 19.95 27.93
CA SER A 71 -7.94 19.50 26.73
C SER A 71 -7.65 18.02 26.90
N SER A 72 -8.25 17.20 26.04
CA SER A 72 -8.02 15.75 26.02
C SER A 72 -7.16 15.39 24.81
N ASP A 73 -6.33 14.37 24.97
CA ASP A 73 -5.44 13.90 23.90
C ASP A 73 -5.72 12.42 23.67
N ALA A 74 -5.73 11.97 22.42
CA ALA A 74 -5.86 10.56 22.09
C ALA A 74 -4.99 10.16 20.91
N MET A 75 -4.68 8.87 20.85
CA MET A 75 -4.06 8.24 19.70
C MET A 75 -5.07 7.30 19.05
N ILE A 76 -5.34 7.51 17.78
CA ILE A 76 -6.28 6.71 17.00
C ILE A 76 -5.52 5.96 15.93
N LYS A 77 -5.75 4.66 15.83
CA LYS A 77 -5.25 3.84 14.74
C LYS A 77 -6.30 3.78 13.65
N LEU A 78 -5.92 4.07 12.41
CA LEU A 78 -6.77 3.85 11.24
C LEU A 78 -5.94 3.37 10.06
N GLY A 79 -6.27 2.23 9.48
CA GLY A 79 -5.73 1.82 8.17
C GLY A 79 -4.20 1.76 8.09
N GLY A 80 -3.50 1.58 9.21
CA GLY A 80 -2.04 1.60 9.29
C GLY A 80 -1.42 2.96 9.69
N PHE A 81 -2.22 4.00 9.89
CA PHE A 81 -1.78 5.29 10.39
C PHE A 81 -2.00 5.42 11.89
N TYR A 82 -1.11 6.19 12.53
CA TYR A 82 -1.26 6.65 13.90
C TYR A 82 -1.62 8.13 13.89
N ILE A 83 -2.81 8.43 14.38
CA ILE A 83 -3.41 9.76 14.31
C ILE A 83 -3.45 10.33 15.73
N PRO A 84 -2.49 11.20 16.09
CA PRO A 84 -2.57 11.97 17.33
C PRO A 84 -3.67 13.02 17.18
N VAL A 85 -4.59 13.05 18.13
CA VAL A 85 -5.67 14.04 18.17
C VAL A 85 -5.69 14.74 19.51
N LYS A 86 -5.97 16.04 19.48
CA LYS A 86 -6.37 16.82 20.65
C LYS A 86 -7.81 17.21 20.50
N PHE A 87 -8.59 17.07 21.56
CA PHE A 87 -10.01 17.32 21.49
C PHE A 87 -10.58 17.83 22.81
N THR A 88 -11.68 18.54 22.69
CA THR A 88 -12.55 18.88 23.81
C THR A 88 -13.89 18.20 23.61
N PHE A 89 -14.54 17.82 24.70
CA PHE A 89 -15.82 17.14 24.64
C PHE A 89 -16.76 17.64 25.72
N ASP A 90 -18.04 17.72 25.40
CA ASP A 90 -19.11 17.86 26.38
C ASP A 90 -19.73 16.49 26.63
N THR A 91 -20.39 16.34 27.77
CA THR A 91 -21.08 15.12 28.14
C THR A 91 -22.57 15.28 28.39
N GLU A 92 -23.09 16.50 28.39
CA GLU A 92 -24.51 16.80 28.59
C GLU A 92 -25.08 17.56 27.38
N PRO A 93 -26.26 17.17 26.85
CA PRO A 93 -27.10 16.01 27.23
C PRO A 93 -26.59 14.66 26.68
N LYS A 94 -25.55 14.66 25.83
CA LYS A 94 -24.91 13.48 25.25
C LYS A 94 -23.41 13.77 25.09
N VAL A 95 -22.60 12.72 24.98
CA VAL A 95 -21.18 12.89 24.66
C VAL A 95 -21.01 13.44 23.26
N GLU A 96 -20.38 14.60 23.13
CA GLU A 96 -20.16 15.29 21.87
C GLU A 96 -18.76 15.92 21.85
N ILE A 97 -18.01 15.72 20.76
CA ILE A 97 -16.71 16.36 20.55
C ILE A 97 -16.95 17.78 20.07
N THR A 98 -16.52 18.78 20.84
CA THR A 98 -16.75 20.21 20.57
C THR A 98 -15.62 20.86 19.78
N SER A 99 -14.42 20.30 19.87
CA SER A 99 -13.25 20.69 19.08
C SER A 99 -12.40 19.46 18.82
N LEU A 100 -11.86 19.35 17.61
CA LEU A 100 -10.94 18.30 17.19
C LEU A 100 -9.79 18.94 16.41
N GLU A 101 -8.59 18.77 16.92
CA GLU A 101 -7.33 19.11 16.26
C GLU A 101 -6.61 17.80 15.93
N ILE A 102 -6.31 17.61 14.65
CA ILE A 102 -5.55 16.45 14.18
C ILE A 102 -4.09 16.90 14.06
N GLY A 103 -3.20 16.20 14.76
CA GLY A 103 -1.76 16.48 14.73
C GLY A 103 -1.08 15.94 13.47
N GLU A 104 0.24 15.87 13.50
CA GLU A 104 1.02 15.26 12.43
C GLU A 104 0.75 13.75 12.36
N ILE A 105 0.38 13.27 11.19
CA ILE A 105 0.00 11.88 10.96
C ILE A 105 1.14 11.20 10.23
N THR A 106 1.53 10.04 10.72
CA THR A 106 2.60 9.24 10.13
C THR A 106 2.08 7.86 9.74
N ASP A 107 2.60 7.34 8.62
CA ASP A 107 2.44 5.93 8.28
C ASP A 107 3.31 5.02 9.19
N ILE A 108 3.19 3.71 9.02
CA ILE A 108 4.02 2.73 9.76
C ILE A 108 5.54 2.90 9.56
N ASN A 109 5.96 3.65 8.55
CA ASN A 109 7.35 3.90 8.20
C ASN A 109 7.81 5.31 8.63
N GLY A 110 6.95 6.11 9.27
CA GLY A 110 7.25 7.48 9.70
C GLY A 110 7.08 8.55 8.62
N HIS A 111 6.51 8.24 7.46
CA HIS A 111 6.21 9.22 6.43
C HIS A 111 4.96 10.02 6.79
N GLY A 112 5.09 11.36 6.76
CA GLY A 112 3.96 12.27 6.97
C GLY A 112 2.86 12.08 5.93
N TYR A 113 1.61 12.04 6.38
CA TYR A 113 0.42 11.83 5.54
C TYR A 113 -0.63 12.89 5.87
N ASN A 114 -1.21 13.56 4.85
CA ASN A 114 -2.12 14.71 5.03
C ASN A 114 -3.47 14.51 4.33
N ASP A 115 -4.01 13.29 4.32
CA ASP A 115 -5.29 12.98 3.64
C ASP A 115 -6.50 13.05 4.57
N PHE A 116 -6.28 13.20 5.88
CA PHE A 116 -7.33 13.18 6.91
C PHE A 116 -8.12 14.48 7.03
N THR A 117 -8.11 15.32 6.00
CA THR A 117 -8.77 16.63 5.97
C THR A 117 -10.24 16.54 5.48
N ILE A 118 -10.72 15.37 5.08
CA ILE A 118 -12.08 15.19 4.57
C ILE A 118 -13.10 15.07 5.72
N HIS A 119 -14.30 15.61 5.49
CA HIS A 119 -15.38 15.63 6.49
C HIS A 119 -15.75 14.23 7.03
N GLN A 120 -15.65 13.21 6.17
CA GLN A 120 -15.98 11.83 6.54
C GLN A 120 -15.02 11.28 7.60
N ASP A 121 -13.73 11.60 7.51
CA ASP A 121 -12.72 11.14 8.45
C ASP A 121 -12.91 11.81 9.81
N HIS A 122 -13.15 13.12 9.83
CA HIS A 122 -13.48 13.85 11.05
C HIS A 122 -14.70 13.25 11.76
N LYS A 123 -15.76 12.93 10.99
CA LYS A 123 -16.97 12.31 11.53
C LYS A 123 -16.67 10.95 12.16
N ALA A 124 -15.82 10.16 11.51
CA ALA A 124 -15.49 8.82 11.97
C ALA A 124 -14.55 8.85 13.20
N ILE A 125 -13.57 9.75 13.23
CA ILE A 125 -12.73 10.04 14.41
C ILE A 125 -13.60 10.45 15.60
N ASN A 126 -14.55 11.37 15.40
CA ASN A 126 -15.47 11.79 16.46
C ASN A 126 -16.33 10.63 16.97
N ALA A 127 -16.85 9.79 16.08
CA ALA A 127 -17.63 8.62 16.46
C ALA A 127 -16.82 7.64 17.33
N ALA A 128 -15.55 7.40 16.97
CA ALA A 128 -14.65 6.53 17.73
C ALA A 128 -14.34 7.09 19.12
N LEU A 129 -14.06 8.39 19.23
CA LEU A 129 -13.83 9.06 20.51
C LEU A 129 -15.08 9.01 21.40
N VAL A 130 -16.26 9.30 20.84
CA VAL A 130 -17.54 9.23 21.57
C VAL A 130 -17.80 7.80 22.08
N ALA A 131 -17.59 6.78 21.24
CA ALA A 131 -17.72 5.39 21.64
C ALA A 131 -16.76 5.01 22.77
N TYR A 132 -15.50 5.46 22.70
CA TYR A 132 -14.49 5.25 23.74
C TYR A 132 -14.90 5.90 25.08
N ILE A 133 -15.33 7.16 25.06
CA ILE A 133 -15.74 7.91 26.25
C ILE A 133 -16.98 7.25 26.87
N ASN A 134 -17.97 6.87 26.05
CA ASN A 134 -19.16 6.18 26.54
C ASN A 134 -18.83 4.83 27.19
N LYS A 135 -17.93 4.03 26.60
CA LYS A 135 -17.48 2.76 27.19
C LYS A 135 -16.78 2.96 28.53
N ARG A 136 -15.95 4.00 28.66
CA ARG A 136 -15.28 4.37 29.93
C ARG A 136 -16.27 4.86 30.98
N LYS A 137 -17.32 5.62 30.60
CA LYS A 137 -18.40 6.03 31.50
C LYS A 137 -19.22 4.84 32.01
N VAL A 138 -19.52 3.88 31.14
CA VAL A 138 -20.30 2.68 31.50
C VAL A 138 -19.49 1.69 32.34
N GLY A 139 -18.16 1.68 32.22
CA GLY A 139 -17.27 0.83 33.02
C GLY A 139 -16.86 1.40 34.39
N ALA A 140 -17.39 2.55 34.80
CA ALA A 140 -17.10 3.22 36.08
C ALA A 140 -18.23 3.01 37.11
N ILE A 141 -18.81 1.80 37.14
CA ILE A 141 -19.83 1.35 38.11
C ILE A 141 -19.24 0.25 38.98
#